data_AF-A0A7R9B920-F1
#
_entry.id   AF-A0A7R9B920-F1
#
_cell.length_a   1.000
_cell.length_b   1.000
_cell.length_c   1.000
_cell.angle_alpha   90.00
_cell.angle_beta   90.00
_cell.angle_gamma   90.00
#
_symmetry.space_group_name_H-M   'P 1'
#
loop_
_entity.id
_entity.type
_entity.pdbx_description
1 polymer ?
#
loop_
_entity_poly.entity_id
_entity_poly.type
_entity_poly.pdbx_seq_one_letter_code
_entity_poly.pdbx_strand_id
1 'polypeptide(L)'
;MKIPNFQTKDLIRAILVLGLATKLPGLLVDASDFGYTEENGPDTWPSKYPKYCAGDHQSPINIPTSRVAVVEFPPLSYDGFWGASKTATITNNGHSGK
;
A
#
# COMPACT_ATOMS: atom_id res chain seq x y z
N MET A 1 -45.10 -32.51 14.09
CA MET A 1 -44.04 -31.49 14.24
C MET A 1 -43.70 -30.97 12.85
N LYS A 2 -44.16 -29.75 12.52
CA LYS A 2 -44.02 -29.14 11.19
C LYS A 2 -42.82 -28.19 11.25
N ILE A 3 -41.82 -28.41 10.40
CA ILE A 3 -40.73 -27.47 10.18
C ILE A 3 -41.32 -26.28 9.39
N PRO A 4 -41.26 -25.03 9.88
CA PRO A 4 -41.81 -23.91 9.12
C PRO A 4 -40.96 -23.63 7.88
N ASN A 5 -41.66 -23.51 6.75
CA ASN A 5 -41.15 -23.24 5.42
C ASN A 5 -40.84 -21.74 5.29
N PHE A 6 -39.56 -21.37 5.31
CA PHE A 6 -39.12 -19.98 5.16
C PHE A 6 -39.22 -19.59 3.69
N GLN A 7 -40.17 -18.69 3.37
CA GLN A 7 -40.41 -18.25 2.00
C GLN A 7 -39.31 -17.24 1.59
N THR A 8 -38.81 -17.34 0.36
CA THR A 8 -37.73 -16.54 -0.24
C THR A 8 -37.89 -15.01 -0.12
N LYS A 9 -39.09 -14.54 0.23
CA LYS A 9 -39.41 -13.13 0.46
C LYS A 9 -38.82 -12.59 1.78
N ASP A 10 -38.51 -13.47 2.73
CA ASP A 10 -37.91 -13.09 4.01
C ASP A 10 -36.39 -12.84 3.89
N LEU A 11 -35.72 -13.44 2.90
CA LEU A 11 -34.31 -13.14 2.55
C LEU A 11 -34.13 -11.74 1.96
N ILE A 12 -35.09 -11.26 1.16
CA ILE A 12 -35.00 -9.93 0.53
C ILE A 12 -35.25 -8.82 1.56
N ARG A 13 -36.07 -9.09 2.59
CA ARG A 13 -36.25 -8.16 3.72
C ARG A 13 -35.04 -8.12 4.65
N ALA A 14 -34.31 -9.23 4.82
CA ALA A 14 -33.04 -9.23 5.55
C ALA A 14 -31.98 -8.36 4.85
N ILE A 15 -31.95 -8.33 3.51
CA ILE A 15 -31.00 -7.49 2.76
C ILE A 15 -31.37 -6.00 2.85
N LEU A 16 -32.66 -5.64 2.88
CA LEU A 16 -33.08 -4.24 3.03
C LEU A 16 -32.99 -3.71 4.47
N VAL A 17 -33.12 -4.58 5.48
CA VAL A 17 -33.03 -4.18 6.92
C VAL A 17 -31.59 -4.26 7.46
N LEU A 18 -30.67 -4.96 6.80
CA LEU A 18 -29.22 -4.76 6.99
C LEU A 18 -28.67 -3.48 6.31
N GLY A 19 -29.52 -2.71 5.63
CA GLY A 19 -29.15 -1.46 4.95
C GLY A 19 -29.08 -0.22 5.85
N LEU A 20 -29.27 -0.33 7.16
CA LEU A 20 -29.33 0.84 8.05
C LEU A 20 -28.70 0.60 9.44
N ALA A 21 -27.49 0.06 9.51
CA ALA A 21 -26.66 0.13 10.73
C ALA A 21 -25.18 -0.23 10.47
N THR A 22 -24.48 0.54 9.65
CA THR A 22 -23.00 0.58 9.71
C THR A 22 -22.52 2.03 9.79
N LYS A 23 -22.99 2.75 10.82
CA LYS A 23 -22.19 3.82 11.42
C LYS A 23 -21.22 3.19 12.42
N LEU A 24 -20.25 2.42 11.92
CA LEU A 24 -19.01 2.17 12.66
C LEU A 24 -18.03 3.27 12.21
N PRO A 25 -17.80 4.33 13.00
CA PRO A 25 -16.69 5.22 12.75
C PRO A 25 -15.40 4.41 13.00
N GLY A 26 -14.84 3.83 11.94
CA GLY A 26 -13.65 2.97 12.06
C GLY A 26 -13.43 1.96 10.94
N LEU A 27 -14.34 1.83 9.98
CA LEU A 27 -14.11 1.01 8.77
C LEU A 27 -13.97 1.85 7.51
N LEU A 28 -13.39 3.04 7.63
CA LEU A 28 -12.70 3.63 6.49
C LEU A 28 -11.28 3.10 6.59
N VAL A 29 -11.03 1.95 5.97
CA VAL A 29 -9.68 1.68 5.49
C VAL A 29 -9.35 2.89 4.64
N ASP A 30 -8.40 3.72 5.10
CA ASP A 30 -7.75 4.69 4.25
C ASP A 30 -7.04 3.86 3.19
N ALA A 31 -7.82 3.47 2.18
CA ALA A 31 -7.37 2.63 1.09
C ALA A 31 -6.41 3.53 0.35
N SER A 32 -5.12 3.28 0.60
CA SER A 32 -4.06 4.05 -0.02
C SER A 32 -4.34 4.15 -1.50
N ASP A 33 -4.23 5.38 -1.99
CA ASP A 33 -4.51 5.73 -3.38
C ASP A 33 -3.59 4.94 -4.33
N PHE A 34 -2.49 4.37 -3.83
CA PHE A 34 -1.65 3.42 -4.54
C PHE A 34 -1.51 2.11 -3.76
N GLY A 35 -1.25 1.02 -4.46
CA GLY A 35 -0.93 -0.28 -3.87
C GLY A 35 0.04 -1.06 -4.75
N TYR A 36 0.09 -2.37 -4.55
CA TYR A 36 0.98 -3.28 -5.28
C TYR A 36 0.24 -4.46 -5.91
N THR A 37 -1.10 -4.43 -5.93
CA THR A 37 -1.93 -5.42 -6.63
C THR A 37 -2.18 -4.96 -8.07
N GLU A 38 -2.81 -5.81 -8.88
CA GLU A 38 -3.12 -5.45 -10.29
C GLU A 38 -4.05 -4.22 -10.40
N GLU A 39 -4.92 -3.98 -9.42
CA GLU A 39 -5.95 -2.92 -9.48
C GLU A 39 -5.40 -1.50 -9.28
N ASN A 40 -4.40 -1.34 -8.41
CA ASN A 40 -3.81 -0.04 -8.06
C ASN A 40 -2.26 -0.07 -7.99
N GLY A 41 -1.67 -1.06 -8.66
CA GLY A 41 -0.25 -1.36 -8.65
C GLY A 41 0.61 -0.48 -9.54
N PRO A 42 1.93 -0.75 -9.59
CA PRO A 42 2.91 0.00 -10.38
C PRO A 42 2.50 0.25 -11.84
N ASP A 43 1.81 -0.69 -12.49
CA ASP A 43 1.35 -0.53 -13.87
C ASP A 43 0.32 0.61 -14.03
N THR A 44 -0.37 0.99 -12.96
CA THR A 44 -1.37 2.09 -12.94
C THR A 44 -0.76 3.44 -12.55
N TRP A 45 0.38 3.44 -11.86
CA TRP A 45 0.98 4.66 -11.30
C TRP A 45 1.38 5.70 -12.35
N PRO A 46 1.88 5.35 -13.57
CA PRO A 46 2.16 6.34 -14.61
C PRO A 46 0.92 7.13 -15.04
N SER A 47 -0.25 6.49 -15.07
CA SER A 47 -1.51 7.17 -15.41
C SER A 47 -1.99 8.08 -14.26
N LYS A 48 -1.74 7.66 -13.02
CA LYS A 48 -2.23 8.32 -11.81
C LYS A 48 -1.33 9.46 -11.32
N TYR A 49 -0.02 9.27 -11.43
CA TYR A 49 1.03 10.22 -11.04
C TYR A 49 1.96 10.53 -12.23
N PRO A 50 1.42 11.04 -13.36
CA PRO A 50 2.13 11.11 -14.64
C PRO A 50 3.39 11.99 -14.59
N LYS A 51 3.39 13.03 -13.75
CA LYS A 51 4.55 13.90 -13.56
C LYS A 51 5.78 13.15 -13.00
N TYR A 52 5.57 12.05 -12.27
CA TYR A 52 6.62 11.38 -11.50
C TYR A 52 6.86 9.94 -11.96
N CYS A 53 5.80 9.17 -12.21
CA CYS A 53 5.88 7.74 -12.48
C CYS A 53 5.93 7.39 -13.98
N ALA A 54 5.67 8.34 -14.88
CA ALA A 54 5.74 8.14 -16.33
C ALA A 54 7.05 8.65 -16.97
N GLY A 55 8.06 8.97 -16.16
CA GLY A 55 9.36 9.49 -16.66
C GLY A 55 10.36 8.40 -17.02
N ASP A 56 11.40 8.75 -17.77
CA ASP A 56 12.41 7.78 -18.27
C ASP A 56 13.53 7.44 -17.27
N HIS A 57 13.54 8.09 -16.10
CA HIS A 57 14.58 7.96 -15.08
C HIS A 57 14.01 7.37 -13.78
N GLN A 58 13.26 6.27 -13.89
CA GLN A 58 12.67 5.59 -12.73
C GLN A 58 13.66 4.66 -12.03
N SER A 59 13.36 4.37 -10.77
CA SER A 59 13.97 3.29 -9.98
C SER A 59 12.88 2.28 -9.59
N PRO A 60 13.24 1.02 -9.30
CA PRO A 60 14.58 0.43 -9.33
C PRO A 60 15.07 0.11 -10.76
N ILE A 61 16.37 -0.14 -10.90
CA ILE A 61 16.99 -0.63 -12.14
C ILE A 61 17.86 -1.86 -11.88
N ASN A 62 18.08 -2.67 -12.91
CA ASN A 62 19.14 -3.67 -12.90
C ASN A 62 20.50 -2.98 -13.09
N ILE A 63 21.50 -3.31 -12.24
CA ILE A 63 22.87 -2.77 -12.32
C ILE A 63 23.81 -3.87 -12.83
N PRO A 64 24.06 -3.93 -14.15
CA PRO A 64 25.02 -4.87 -14.73
C PRO A 64 26.45 -4.39 -14.45
N THR A 65 27.17 -5.11 -13.59
CA THR A 65 28.54 -4.77 -13.16
C THR A 65 29.53 -4.66 -14.32
N SER A 66 29.26 -5.28 -15.48
CA SER A 66 30.07 -5.14 -16.69
C SER A 66 29.90 -3.80 -17.43
N ARG A 67 28.87 -3.01 -17.10
CA ARG A 67 28.55 -1.73 -17.75
C ARG A 67 28.58 -0.54 -16.79
N VAL A 68 29.12 -0.72 -15.57
CA VAL A 68 29.30 0.39 -14.64
C VAL A 68 30.51 1.22 -15.04
N ALA A 69 30.42 2.54 -14.93
CA ALA A 69 31.57 3.41 -15.02
C ALA A 69 32.29 3.42 -13.67
N VAL A 70 33.60 3.13 -13.67
CA VAL A 70 34.44 3.27 -12.47
C VAL A 70 34.88 4.71 -12.38
N VAL A 71 34.42 5.39 -11.34
CA VAL A 71 34.73 6.80 -11.07
C VAL A 71 35.18 6.91 -9.62
N GLU A 72 36.29 7.61 -9.40
CA GLU A 72 36.80 7.89 -8.06
C GLU A 72 36.00 9.03 -7.43
N PHE A 73 35.38 8.76 -6.29
CA PHE A 73 34.68 9.75 -5.47
C PHE A 73 35.34 9.81 -4.08
N PRO A 74 35.19 10.92 -3.34
CA PRO A 74 35.55 10.95 -1.94
C PRO A 74 34.88 9.78 -1.18
N PRO A 75 35.57 9.15 -0.22
CA PRO A 75 34.96 8.10 0.59
C PRO A 75 33.69 8.59 1.27
N LEU A 76 32.68 7.73 1.35
CA LEU A 76 31.47 8.02 2.10
C LEU A 76 31.81 8.21 3.59
N SER A 77 31.48 9.38 4.13
CA SER A 77 31.67 9.69 5.55
C SER A 77 30.35 9.51 6.29
N TYR A 78 30.41 8.82 7.44
CA TYR A 78 29.26 8.61 8.31
C TYR A 78 29.42 9.44 9.57
N ASP A 79 28.41 10.23 9.90
CA ASP A 79 28.34 10.95 11.17
C ASP A 79 27.31 10.32 12.10
N GLY A 80 27.68 10.08 13.36
CA GLY A 80 26.81 9.52 14.40
C GLY A 80 26.32 8.08 14.20
N PHE A 81 26.66 7.39 13.11
CA PHE A 81 26.21 6.02 12.83
C PHE A 81 26.65 5.02 13.90
N TRP A 82 27.86 5.19 14.44
CA TRP A 82 28.44 4.35 15.50
C TRP A 82 28.22 4.92 16.91
N GLY A 83 27.43 5.99 17.03
CA GLY A 83 27.14 6.63 18.30
C GLY A 83 26.20 5.81 19.19
N ALA A 84 25.88 6.34 20.37
CA ALA A 84 24.92 5.73 21.27
C ALA A 84 23.56 5.53 20.59
N SER A 85 22.92 4.39 20.86
CA SER A 85 21.59 4.06 20.33
C SER A 85 20.60 5.17 20.67
N LYS A 86 19.88 5.63 19.64
CA LYS A 86 18.80 6.60 19.80
C LYS A 86 17.48 5.85 19.94
N THR A 87 16.59 6.34 20.80
CA THR A 87 15.20 5.85 20.81
C THR A 87 14.54 6.22 19.48
N ALA A 88 13.96 5.23 18.80
CA ALA A 88 13.23 5.39 17.55
C ALA A 88 11.88 4.66 17.63
N THR A 89 10.90 5.15 16.89
CA THR A 89 9.57 4.53 16.76
C THR A 89 9.46 3.92 15.39
N ILE A 90 9.01 2.66 15.31
CA ILE A 90 8.69 1.99 14.05
C ILE A 90 7.17 1.86 13.94
N THR A 91 6.65 2.23 12.78
CA THR A 91 5.23 2.23 12.43
C THR A 91 5.00 1.41 11.16
N ASN A 92 3.92 0.65 11.12
CA ASN A 92 3.48 -0.01 9.89
C ASN A 92 2.50 0.92 9.16
N ASN A 93 2.83 1.35 7.95
CA ASN A 93 1.97 2.23 7.14
C ASN A 93 1.10 1.48 6.11
N GLY A 94 1.03 0.15 6.18
CA GLY A 94 0.32 -0.69 5.19
C GLY A 94 1.13 -1.02 3.93
N HIS A 95 2.31 -0.42 3.76
CA HIS A 95 3.20 -0.64 2.60
C HIS A 95 4.62 -1.06 3.02
N SER A 96 5.12 -0.55 4.14
CA SER A 96 6.42 -0.86 4.74
C SER A 96 6.41 -0.52 6.25
N GLY A 97 7.40 -1.01 6.98
CA GLY A 97 7.77 -0.44 8.28
C GLY A 97 8.57 0.84 8.08
N LYS A 98 8.28 1.90 8.85
CA LYS A 98 9.02 3.16 8.86
C LYS A 98 9.10 3.75 10.26
#